data_AF-A0A847SBY7-F1
#
_entry.id   AF-A0A847SBY7-F1
#
_cell.length_a   1.000
_cell.length_b   1.000
_cell.length_c   1.000
_cell.angle_alpha   90.00
_cell.angle_beta   90.00
_cell.angle_gamma   90.00
#
_symmetry.space_group_name_H-M   'P 1'
#
loop_
_entity.id
_entity.type
_entity.pdbx_description
1 polymer ?
#
loop_
_entity_poly.entity_id
_entity_poly.type
_entity_poly.pdbx_seq_one_letter_code
_entity_poly.pdbx_strand_id
1 'polypeptide(L)'
;MKHILLMSALTLSLTSLLAHAEREPAPQADHPTSINDRQQEQRERIEQGVKSGELTWHETARLAREQRHIKREEARYRADGELTARERADLQRDLNKASRDIHGQKHDAQDRDRNGGRRR
;
A
#
# COMPACT_ATOMS: atom_id res chain seq x y z
N MET A 1 18.43 -68.40 -9.02
CA MET A 1 19.86 -68.25 -8.72
C MET A 1 20.01 -67.09 -7.75
N LYS A 2 20.63 -67.35 -6.59
CA LYS A 2 20.87 -66.40 -5.50
C LYS A 2 22.35 -66.04 -5.56
N HIS A 3 22.68 -64.76 -5.67
CA HIS A 3 24.04 -64.29 -5.43
C HIS A 3 24.02 -63.38 -4.21
N ILE A 4 24.41 -63.98 -3.08
CA ILE A 4 24.97 -63.31 -1.93
C ILE A 4 26.39 -62.92 -2.32
N LEU A 5 26.74 -61.64 -2.21
CA LEU A 5 28.13 -61.21 -2.02
C LEU A 5 28.12 -60.02 -1.06
N LEU A 6 28.39 -60.35 0.21
CA LEU A 6 28.93 -59.47 1.23
C LEU A 6 30.24 -58.87 0.71
N MET A 7 30.37 -57.54 0.74
CA MET A 7 31.65 -56.88 0.96
C MET A 7 31.39 -55.63 1.81
N SER A 8 31.66 -55.81 3.10
CA SER A 8 31.81 -54.78 4.10
C SER A 8 32.89 -53.78 3.70
N ALA A 9 32.53 -52.49 3.67
CA ALA A 9 33.47 -51.40 3.90
C ALA A 9 32.72 -50.28 4.61
N LEU A 10 32.75 -50.36 5.94
CA LEU A 10 32.52 -49.23 6.82
C LEU A 10 33.63 -48.21 6.54
N THR A 11 33.29 -47.13 5.84
CA THR A 11 34.09 -45.90 5.84
C THR A 11 33.23 -44.78 6.41
N LEU A 12 33.47 -44.47 7.69
CA LEU A 12 33.05 -43.22 8.29
C LEU A 12 33.81 -42.09 7.57
N SER A 13 33.14 -41.46 6.62
CA SER A 13 33.55 -40.15 6.09
C SER A 13 32.68 -39.11 6.77
N LEU A 14 33.20 -38.55 7.87
CA LEU A 14 32.63 -37.40 8.55
C LEU A 14 32.89 -36.16 7.69
N THR A 15 32.08 -35.95 6.65
CA THR A 15 32.10 -34.70 5.88
C THR A 15 31.14 -33.71 6.53
N SER A 16 31.70 -32.78 7.29
CA SER A 16 31.06 -31.55 7.76
C SER A 16 30.57 -30.74 6.56
N LEU A 17 29.37 -31.04 6.09
CA LEU A 17 28.68 -30.23 5.11
C LEU A 17 28.12 -29.01 5.84
N LEU A 18 28.74 -27.85 5.60
CA LEU A 18 28.18 -26.54 5.93
C LEU A 18 26.69 -26.55 5.58
N ALA A 19 25.86 -26.39 6.60
CA ALA A 19 24.45 -26.05 6.47
C ALA A 19 24.38 -24.72 5.70
N HIS A 20 24.33 -24.82 4.37
CA HIS A 20 23.80 -23.77 3.54
C HIS A 20 22.32 -23.74 3.88
N ALA A 21 21.99 -22.91 4.88
CA ALA A 21 20.65 -22.40 5.05
C ALA A 21 20.34 -21.64 3.76
N GLU A 22 19.85 -22.34 2.75
CA GLU A 22 19.14 -21.77 1.62
C GLU A 22 17.94 -21.03 2.22
N ARG A 23 18.17 -19.74 2.49
CA ARG A 23 17.13 -18.79 2.80
C ARG A 23 16.34 -18.63 1.51
N GLU A 24 15.40 -19.54 1.27
CA GLU A 24 14.35 -19.40 0.27
C GLU A 24 13.81 -17.96 0.38
N PRO A 25 13.96 -17.12 -0.66
CA PRO A 25 13.33 -15.81 -0.65
C PRO A 25 11.83 -16.06 -0.62
N ALA A 26 11.23 -15.88 0.55
CA ALA A 26 9.80 -15.96 0.72
C ALA A 26 9.14 -15.10 -0.36
N PRO A 27 8.17 -15.62 -1.13
CA PRO A 27 7.48 -14.83 -2.12
C PRO A 27 6.85 -13.65 -1.39
N GLN A 28 7.41 -12.45 -1.61
CA GLN A 28 6.76 -11.21 -1.25
C GLN A 28 5.55 -11.13 -2.17
N ALA A 29 4.43 -11.64 -1.70
CA ALA A 29 3.16 -11.42 -2.36
C ALA A 29 2.91 -9.91 -2.29
N ASP A 30 3.23 -9.20 -3.36
CA ASP A 30 2.73 -7.85 -3.66
C ASP A 30 1.21 -7.97 -3.78
N HIS A 31 0.54 -8.10 -2.63
CA HIS A 31 -0.90 -8.03 -2.58
C HIS A 31 -1.26 -6.60 -2.93
N PRO A 32 -1.97 -6.35 -4.06
CA PRO A 32 -2.40 -5.01 -4.38
C PRO A 32 -3.25 -4.49 -3.22
N THR A 33 -2.78 -3.42 -2.56
CA THR A 33 -3.49 -2.75 -1.46
C THR A 33 -4.94 -2.53 -1.85
N SER A 34 -5.88 -2.92 -0.99
CA SER A 34 -7.30 -2.84 -1.34
C SER A 34 -7.74 -1.38 -1.48
N ILE A 35 -8.80 -1.13 -2.27
CA ILE A 35 -9.40 0.21 -2.42
C ILE A 35 -9.73 0.82 -1.04
N ASN A 36 -10.22 -0.01 -0.11
CA ASN A 36 -10.55 0.40 1.25
C ASN A 36 -9.32 0.82 2.05
N ASP A 37 -8.24 0.04 1.99
CA ASP A 37 -7.00 0.35 2.71
C ASP A 37 -6.42 1.68 2.22
N ARG A 38 -6.41 1.89 0.89
CA ARG A 38 -5.96 3.16 0.30
C ARG A 38 -6.81 4.35 0.73
N GLN A 39 -8.13 4.20 0.81
CA GLN A 39 -9.02 5.25 1.32
C GLN A 39 -8.74 5.55 2.80
N GLN A 40 -8.48 4.52 3.60
CA GLN A 40 -8.11 4.67 5.01
C GLN A 40 -6.77 5.40 5.15
N GLU A 41 -5.72 4.97 4.47
CA GLU A 41 -4.40 5.63 4.48
C GLU A 41 -4.51 7.11 4.11
N GLN A 42 -5.31 7.44 3.09
CA GLN A 42 -5.54 8.82 2.68
C GLN A 42 -6.29 9.64 3.75
N ARG A 43 -7.28 9.03 4.44
CA ARG A 43 -7.96 9.67 5.57
C ARG A 43 -6.97 9.95 6.70
N GLU A 44 -6.12 8.99 7.05
CA GLU A 44 -5.08 9.16 8.07
C GLU A 44 -4.09 10.27 7.72
N ARG A 45 -3.68 10.37 6.45
CA ARG A 45 -2.83 11.48 5.98
C ARG A 45 -3.50 12.84 6.11
N ILE A 46 -4.81 12.92 5.83
CA ILE A 46 -5.59 14.16 6.01
C ILE A 46 -5.69 14.51 7.50
N GLU A 47 -6.00 13.54 8.36
CA GLU A 47 -6.09 13.73 9.82
C GLU A 47 -4.75 14.17 10.42
N GLN A 48 -3.66 13.53 9.99
CA GLN A 48 -2.31 13.91 10.40
C GLN A 48 -1.96 15.32 9.92
N GLY A 49 -2.33 15.70 8.70
CA GLY A 49 -2.15 17.06 8.19
C GLY A 49 -2.95 18.12 8.95
N VAL A 50 -4.16 17.78 9.41
CA VAL A 50 -4.95 18.65 10.29
C VAL A 50 -4.28 18.79 11.66
N LYS A 51 -3.86 17.67 12.25
CA LYS A 51 -3.23 17.64 13.58
C LYS A 51 -1.89 18.39 13.61
N SER A 52 -1.11 18.29 12.54
CA SER A 52 0.18 18.99 12.39
C SER A 52 0.03 20.46 12.00
N GLY A 53 -1.15 20.87 11.53
CA GLY A 53 -1.36 22.20 10.95
C GLY A 53 -0.84 22.35 9.51
N GLU A 54 -0.40 21.26 8.87
CA GLU A 54 -0.03 21.24 7.45
C GLU A 54 -1.23 21.48 6.52
N LEU A 55 -2.46 21.22 6.98
CA LEU A 55 -3.71 21.47 6.25
C LEU A 55 -4.58 22.52 6.97
N THR A 56 -5.04 23.51 6.22
CA THR A 56 -6.05 24.46 6.68
C THR A 56 -7.44 23.84 6.58
N TRP A 57 -8.41 24.41 7.31
CA TRP A 57 -9.81 23.94 7.27
C TRP A 57 -10.39 23.87 5.86
N HIS A 58 -10.08 24.86 4.99
CA HIS A 58 -10.61 24.91 3.62
C HIS A 58 -10.05 23.76 2.75
N GLU A 59 -8.78 23.43 2.93
CA GLU A 59 -8.10 22.37 2.19
C GLU A 59 -8.55 21.00 2.68
N THR A 60 -8.67 20.81 3.99
CA THR A 60 -9.30 19.62 4.57
C THR A 60 -10.71 19.43 4.04
N ALA A 61 -11.52 20.49 3.95
CA ALA A 61 -12.87 20.40 3.41
C ALA A 61 -12.88 20.02 1.93
N ARG A 62 -11.90 20.48 1.14
CA ARG A 62 -11.72 20.10 -0.27
C ARG A 62 -11.33 18.62 -0.40
N LEU A 63 -10.29 18.18 0.31
CA LEU A 63 -9.83 16.79 0.30
C LEU A 63 -10.93 15.83 0.78
N ALA A 64 -11.67 16.20 1.82
CA ALA A 64 -12.81 15.40 2.30
C ALA A 64 -13.95 15.30 1.27
N ARG A 65 -14.16 16.32 0.43
CA ARG A 65 -15.13 16.23 -0.69
C ARG A 65 -14.68 15.24 -1.75
N GLU A 66 -13.39 15.22 -2.06
CA GLU A 66 -12.80 14.27 -3.00
C GLU A 66 -12.92 12.83 -2.50
N GLN A 67 -12.55 12.56 -1.24
CA GLN A 67 -12.73 11.23 -0.63
C GLN A 67 -14.19 10.77 -0.65
N ARG A 68 -15.14 11.68 -0.39
CA ARG A 68 -16.57 11.37 -0.49
C ARG A 68 -17.02 11.09 -1.93
N HIS A 69 -16.40 11.72 -2.92
CA HIS A 69 -16.70 11.44 -4.32
C HIS A 69 -16.28 10.02 -4.69
N ILE A 70 -15.03 9.66 -4.39
CA ILE A 70 -14.48 8.32 -4.64
C ILE A 70 -15.30 7.25 -3.92
N LYS A 71 -15.67 7.47 -2.66
CA LYS A 71 -16.51 6.52 -1.90
C LYS A 71 -17.90 6.31 -2.54
N ARG A 72 -18.52 7.36 -3.08
CA ARG A 72 -19.80 7.24 -3.81
C ARG A 72 -19.62 6.52 -5.13
N GLU A 73 -18.51 6.75 -5.82
CA GLU A 73 -18.19 6.03 -7.05
C GLU A 73 -17.99 4.54 -6.78
N GLU A 74 -17.19 4.19 -5.78
CA GLU A 74 -17.02 2.79 -5.36
C GLU A 74 -18.36 2.14 -5.02
N ALA A 75 -19.23 2.83 -4.28
CA ALA A 75 -20.56 2.32 -3.96
C ALA A 75 -21.42 2.07 -5.21
N ARG A 76 -21.29 2.91 -6.25
CA ARG A 76 -21.97 2.71 -7.54
C ARG A 76 -21.41 1.52 -8.29
N TYR A 77 -20.09 1.36 -8.35
CA TYR A 77 -19.45 0.21 -9.02
C TYR A 77 -19.64 -1.11 -8.26
N ARG A 78 -19.96 -1.08 -6.97
CA ARG A 78 -20.30 -2.29 -6.21
C ARG A 78 -21.78 -2.65 -6.29
N ALA A 79 -22.62 -1.83 -6.93
CA ALA A 79 -24.06 -2.01 -6.92
C ALA A 79 -24.52 -3.29 -7.65
N ASP A 80 -23.74 -3.77 -8.62
CA ASP A 80 -23.97 -5.00 -9.37
C ASP A 80 -23.24 -6.23 -8.78
N GLY A 81 -22.52 -6.04 -7.67
CA GLY A 81 -21.93 -7.11 -6.84
C GLY A 81 -20.42 -6.97 -6.64
N GLU A 82 -19.65 -7.01 -7.73
CA GLU A 82 -18.19 -7.03 -7.68
C GLU A 82 -17.56 -6.03 -8.63
N LEU A 83 -16.45 -5.43 -8.19
CA LEU A 83 -15.67 -4.52 -9.03
C LEU A 83 -15.02 -5.26 -10.20
N THR A 84 -15.39 -4.90 -11.42
CA THR A 84 -14.69 -5.33 -12.63
C THR A 84 -13.25 -4.78 -12.66
N ALA A 85 -12.40 -5.37 -13.50
CA ALA A 85 -11.03 -4.89 -13.67
C ALA A 85 -10.95 -3.42 -14.12
N ARG A 86 -11.92 -2.98 -14.95
CA ARG A 86 -11.97 -1.59 -15.45
C ARG A 86 -12.36 -0.60 -14.36
N GLU A 87 -13.38 -0.93 -13.56
CA GLU A 87 -13.84 -0.09 -12.44
C GLU A 87 -12.78 0.00 -11.35
N ARG A 88 -12.12 -1.12 -11.05
CA ARG A 88 -10.99 -1.13 -10.12
C ARG A 88 -9.86 -0.23 -10.62
N ALA A 89 -9.54 -0.27 -11.91
CA ALA A 89 -8.53 0.59 -12.49
C ALA A 89 -8.94 2.08 -12.45
N ASP A 90 -10.23 2.37 -12.58
CA ASP A 90 -10.74 3.75 -12.46
C ASP A 90 -10.62 4.28 -11.03
N LEU A 91 -11.13 3.52 -10.04
CA LEU A 91 -10.95 3.85 -8.63
C LEU A 91 -9.48 4.01 -8.25
N GLN A 92 -8.60 3.17 -8.81
CA GLN A 92 -7.16 3.27 -8.58
C GLN A 92 -6.59 4.60 -9.10
N ARG A 93 -7.02 5.05 -10.29
CA ARG A 93 -6.62 6.35 -10.86
C ARG A 93 -7.13 7.51 -10.01
N ASP A 94 -8.37 7.45 -9.57
CA ASP A 94 -8.98 8.47 -8.74
C ASP A 94 -8.31 8.58 -7.38
N LEU A 95 -8.03 7.45 -6.73
CA LEU A 95 -7.23 7.41 -5.51
C LEU A 95 -5.79 7.90 -5.72
N ASN A 96 -5.19 7.67 -6.89
CA ASN A 96 -3.85 8.21 -7.19
C ASN A 96 -3.89 9.73 -7.32
N LYS A 97 -4.92 10.28 -7.96
CA LYS A 97 -5.13 11.71 -8.06
C LYS A 97 -5.35 12.33 -6.67
N ALA A 98 -6.27 11.79 -5.88
CA ALA A 98 -6.50 12.23 -4.50
C ALA A 98 -5.23 12.17 -3.64
N SER A 99 -4.41 11.11 -3.80
CA SER A 99 -3.13 10.99 -3.10
C SER A 99 -2.15 12.13 -3.43
N ARG A 100 -2.10 12.55 -4.70
CA ARG A 100 -1.28 13.69 -5.17
C ARG A 100 -1.83 15.00 -4.64
N ASP A 101 -3.15 15.19 -4.67
CA ASP A 101 -3.80 16.38 -4.12
C ASP A 101 -3.52 16.50 -2.61
N ILE A 102 -3.64 15.41 -1.84
CA ILE A 102 -3.26 15.39 -0.41
C ILE A 102 -1.80 15.77 -0.22
N HIS A 103 -0.89 15.24 -1.04
CA HIS A 103 0.53 15.57 -0.95
C HIS A 103 0.77 17.05 -1.23
N GLY A 104 0.24 17.59 -2.34
CA GLY A 104 0.33 19.00 -2.68
C GLY A 104 -0.18 19.86 -1.53
N GLN A 105 -1.42 19.66 -1.09
CA GLN A 105 -2.01 20.47 -0.02
C GLN A 105 -1.23 20.42 1.29
N LYS A 106 -0.58 19.29 1.64
CA LYS A 106 0.27 19.21 2.83
C LYS A 106 1.58 20.00 2.71
N HIS A 107 2.12 20.14 1.50
CA HIS A 107 3.41 20.79 1.25
C HIS A 107 3.28 22.23 0.72
N ASP A 108 2.08 22.63 0.26
CA ASP A 108 1.72 23.98 -0.17
C ASP A 108 1.88 25.03 0.95
N ALA A 109 2.09 24.62 2.20
CA ALA A 109 2.47 25.51 3.29
C ALA A 109 3.72 26.37 2.97
N GLN A 110 4.63 25.88 2.12
CA GLN A 110 5.76 26.67 1.61
C GLN A 110 5.31 27.89 0.79
N ASP A 111 4.18 27.79 0.07
CA ASP A 111 3.58 28.90 -0.67
C ASP A 111 2.62 29.75 0.18
N ARG A 112 2.04 29.20 1.26
CA ARG A 112 1.19 29.97 2.19
C ARG A 112 1.96 31.07 2.91
N ASP A 113 3.23 30.83 3.26
CA ASP A 113 4.13 31.84 3.85
C ASP A 113 4.45 32.98 2.85
N ARG A 114 4.31 32.75 1.53
CA ARG A 114 4.57 33.76 0.50
C ARG A 114 3.39 34.68 0.20
N ASN A 115 2.15 34.25 0.46
CA ASN A 115 0.94 34.96 0.00
C ASN A 115 -0.09 35.29 1.11
N GLY A 116 0.05 34.81 2.34
CA GLY A 116 -1.10 34.81 3.24
C GLY A 116 -0.79 34.84 4.73
N GLY A 117 -0.04 35.83 5.17
CA GLY A 117 -0.06 36.23 6.57
C GLY A 117 -1.48 36.58 7.01
N ARG A 118 -2.15 35.64 7.69
CA ARG A 118 -3.28 35.85 8.61
C ARG A 118 -3.49 34.57 9.43
N ARG A 119 -2.55 34.35 10.35
CA ARG A 119 -2.81 33.59 11.57
C ARG A 119 -3.95 34.29 12.32
N ARG A 120 -5.02 33.56 12.62
CA ARG A 120 -5.98 33.89 13.67
C ARG A 120 -6.03 32.72 14.63
#